data_AF-A0A844M8S5-F1
#
_entry.id   AF-A0A844M8S5-F1
#
_cell.length_a   1.000
_cell.length_b   1.000
_cell.length_c   1.000
_cell.angle_alpha   90.00
_cell.angle_beta   90.00
_cell.angle_gamma   90.00
#
_symmetry.space_group_name_H-M   'P 1'
#
loop_
_entity.id
_entity.type
_entity.pdbx_description
1 polymer ?
#
loop_
_entity_poly.entity_id
_entity_poly.type
_entity_poly.pdbx_seq_one_letter_code
_entity_poly.pdbx_strand_id
1 'polypeptide(L)'
;MFELPEFPLPRIFPFGAILFNFLFLLVAIPIESFILNSRLKFDRKSSVFYAIAINLFSNVIGWVVFFFSEPVLPIRVKSELINYIFFDRLQSANVQSLIVLTAFIIFFGTFLVKYILLRVLLLSLAEFGKAPPAEPTPDKNLRRVYKHKLQNTSVVTSILIANALSYSFIVAVLFIRSFDL
;
A
#
# COMPACT_ATOMS: atom_id res chain seq x y z
N MET A 1 1.32 38.44 -28.38
CA MET A 1 2.29 37.33 -28.39
C MET A 1 2.08 36.60 -27.07
N PHE A 2 1.43 35.43 -27.10
CA PHE A 2 1.16 34.64 -25.90
C PHE A 2 2.46 33.92 -25.52
N GLU A 3 3.13 34.38 -24.48
CA GLU A 3 4.23 33.65 -23.88
C GLU A 3 3.64 32.46 -23.13
N LEU A 4 3.83 31.26 -23.68
CA LEU A 4 3.54 30.03 -22.98
C LEU A 4 4.49 29.94 -21.78
N PRO A 5 3.99 29.72 -20.55
CA PRO A 5 4.87 29.52 -19.41
C PRO A 5 5.76 28.30 -19.71
N GLU A 6 7.07 28.51 -19.76
CA GLU A 6 8.04 27.43 -19.81
C GLU A 6 7.80 26.56 -18.57
N PHE A 7 7.16 25.41 -18.74
CA PHE A 7 7.10 24.40 -17.70
C PHE A 7 8.56 23.99 -17.46
N PRO A 8 9.15 24.28 -16.29
CA PRO A 8 10.48 23.77 -15.97
C PRO A 8 10.31 22.27 -15.76
N LEU A 9 10.34 21.51 -16.85
CA LEU A 9 10.36 20.06 -16.78
C LEU A 9 11.61 19.71 -15.96
N PRO A 10 11.45 19.03 -14.81
CA PRO A 10 12.59 18.67 -13.98
C PRO A 10 13.60 17.90 -14.84
N ARG A 11 14.87 18.34 -14.80
CA ARG A 11 15.95 17.91 -15.71
C ARG A 11 16.26 16.41 -15.66
N ILE A 12 15.65 15.67 -14.73
CA ILE A 12 15.80 14.23 -14.52
C ILE A 12 14.40 13.65 -14.34
N PHE A 13 13.89 12.96 -15.36
CA PHE A 13 12.60 12.27 -15.26
C PHE A 13 12.79 10.95 -14.49
N PRO A 14 12.01 10.66 -13.44
CA PRO A 14 12.23 9.52 -12.55
C PRO A 14 11.71 8.19 -13.15
N PHE A 15 12.13 7.85 -14.38
CA PHE A 15 11.72 6.63 -15.09
C PHE A 15 11.97 5.38 -14.25
N GLY A 16 13.11 5.31 -13.56
CA GLY A 16 13.43 4.18 -12.68
C GLY A 16 12.40 4.01 -11.56
N ALA A 17 12.04 5.09 -10.87
CA ALA A 17 11.06 5.04 -9.79
C ALA A 17 9.68 4.59 -10.29
N ILE A 18 9.27 5.08 -11.47
CA ILE A 18 8.01 4.68 -12.11
C ILE A 18 8.03 3.18 -12.44
N LEU A 19 9.10 2.68 -13.07
CA LEU A 19 9.24 1.26 -13.44
C LEU A 19 9.25 0.35 -12.21
N PHE A 20 10.01 0.69 -11.17
CA PHE A 20 10.02 -0.06 -9.92
C PHE A 20 8.65 -0.06 -9.25
N ASN A 21 7.95 1.07 -9.27
CA ASN A 21 6.61 1.16 -8.73
C ASN A 21 5.62 0.25 -9.48
N PHE A 22 5.68 0.22 -10.81
CA PHE A 22 4.87 -0.71 -11.61
C PHE A 22 5.23 -2.17 -11.32
N LEU A 23 6.52 -2.50 -11.22
CA LEU A 23 6.98 -3.84 -10.87
C LEU A 23 6.43 -4.28 -9.51
N PHE A 24 6.49 -3.41 -8.50
CA PHE A 24 5.96 -3.70 -7.17
C PHE A 24 4.46 -3.91 -7.17
N LEU A 25 3.70 -3.13 -7.95
CA LEU A 25 2.27 -3.37 -8.12
C LEU A 25 2.00 -4.71 -8.82
N LEU A 26 2.75 -5.04 -9.87
CA LEU A 26 2.59 -6.28 -10.65
C LEU A 26 2.84 -7.52 -9.80
N VAL A 27 3.76 -7.43 -8.84
CA VAL A 27 4.06 -8.49 -7.88
C VAL A 27 3.06 -8.52 -6.72
N ALA A 28 2.75 -7.37 -6.14
CA ALA A 28 1.90 -7.29 -4.94
C ALA A 28 0.47 -7.74 -5.24
N ILE A 29 -0.13 -7.28 -6.34
CA ILE A 29 -1.54 -7.55 -6.66
C ILE A 29 -1.86 -9.05 -6.71
N PRO A 30 -1.09 -9.90 -7.44
CA PRO A 30 -1.32 -11.35 -7.43
C PRO A 30 -1.20 -11.97 -6.03
N ILE A 31 -0.16 -11.63 -5.27
CA ILE A 31 0.07 -12.16 -3.92
C ILE A 31 -1.10 -11.81 -2.99
N GLU A 32 -1.49 -10.54 -2.97
CA GLU A 32 -2.58 -10.08 -2.11
C GLU A 32 -3.93 -10.65 -2.56
N SER A 33 -4.18 -10.74 -3.87
CA SER A 33 -5.41 -11.36 -4.39
C SER A 33 -5.55 -12.83 -3.99
N PHE A 34 -4.44 -13.57 -3.98
CA PHE A 34 -4.41 -14.97 -3.55
C PHE A 34 -4.76 -15.11 -2.05
N ILE A 35 -4.22 -14.21 -1.22
CA ILE A 35 -4.46 -14.23 0.23
C ILE A 35 -5.89 -13.79 0.54
N LEU A 36 -6.40 -12.76 -0.13
CA LEU A 36 -7.80 -12.33 0.01
C LEU A 36 -8.77 -13.45 -0.39
N ASN A 37 -8.51 -14.15 -1.50
CA ASN A 37 -9.32 -15.29 -1.93
C ASN A 37 -9.29 -16.42 -0.89
N SER A 38 -8.09 -16.80 -0.44
CA SER A 38 -7.89 -17.95 0.45
C SER A 38 -8.41 -17.71 1.87
N ARG A 39 -8.24 -16.49 2.40
CA ARG A 39 -8.53 -16.19 3.82
C ARG A 39 -9.88 -15.51 4.04
N LEU A 40 -10.34 -14.69 3.09
CA LEU A 40 -11.63 -13.98 3.19
C LEU A 40 -12.73 -14.67 2.40
N LYS A 41 -12.42 -15.75 1.68
CA LYS A 41 -13.37 -16.53 0.87
C LYS A 41 -14.10 -15.68 -0.18
N PHE A 42 -13.48 -14.60 -0.64
CA PHE A 42 -13.98 -13.83 -1.77
C PHE A 42 -13.86 -14.65 -3.04
N ASP A 43 -14.75 -14.46 -4.00
CA ASP A 43 -14.59 -15.04 -5.33
C ASP A 43 -13.32 -14.51 -6.00
N ARG A 44 -12.81 -15.25 -7.00
CA ARG A 44 -11.54 -14.90 -7.66
C ARG A 44 -11.58 -13.52 -8.29
N LYS A 45 -12.72 -13.10 -8.87
CA LYS A 45 -12.86 -11.79 -9.51
C LYS A 45 -12.85 -10.67 -8.47
N SER A 46 -13.63 -10.79 -7.40
CA SER A 46 -13.63 -9.78 -6.33
C SER A 46 -12.28 -9.70 -5.62
N SER A 47 -11.60 -10.83 -5.40
CA SER A 47 -10.28 -10.84 -4.75
C SER A 47 -9.25 -10.05 -5.55
N VAL A 48 -9.24 -10.23 -6.88
CA VAL A 48 -8.37 -9.46 -7.79
C VAL A 48 -8.79 -7.99 -7.81
N PHE A 49 -10.09 -7.69 -7.90
CA PHE A 49 -10.60 -6.31 -7.89
C PHE A 49 -10.19 -5.56 -6.62
N TYR A 50 -10.43 -6.15 -5.44
CA TYR A 50 -10.05 -5.55 -4.17
C TYR A 50 -8.53 -5.38 -4.06
N ALA A 51 -7.73 -6.39 -4.46
CA ALA A 51 -6.28 -6.29 -4.44
C ALA A 51 -5.77 -5.15 -5.34
N ILE A 52 -6.30 -5.01 -6.56
CA ILE A 52 -5.96 -3.91 -7.47
C ILE A 52 -6.31 -2.58 -6.81
N ALA A 53 -7.55 -2.44 -6.31
CA ALA A 53 -8.03 -1.19 -5.74
C ALA A 53 -7.18 -0.77 -4.52
N ILE A 54 -7.01 -1.65 -3.53
CA ILE A 54 -6.28 -1.29 -2.31
C ILE A 54 -4.81 -0.99 -2.58
N ASN A 55 -4.15 -1.70 -3.50
CA ASN A 55 -2.75 -1.42 -3.83
C ASN A 55 -2.60 -0.11 -4.60
N LEU A 56 -3.46 0.14 -5.59
CA LEU A 56 -3.38 1.37 -6.39
C LEU A 56 -3.69 2.60 -5.53
N PHE A 57 -4.78 2.58 -4.74
CA PHE A 57 -5.12 3.69 -3.86
C PHE A 57 -4.09 3.89 -2.75
N SER A 58 -3.58 2.82 -2.14
CA SER A 58 -2.51 2.93 -1.14
C SER A 58 -1.24 3.53 -1.74
N ASN A 59 -0.93 3.23 -3.00
CA ASN A 59 0.23 3.78 -3.69
C ASN A 59 0.05 5.28 -3.98
N VAL A 60 -1.10 5.69 -4.50
CA VAL A 60 -1.44 7.10 -4.72
C VAL A 60 -1.38 7.88 -3.41
N ILE A 61 -1.98 7.35 -2.34
CA ILE A 61 -1.91 7.97 -1.00
C ILE A 61 -0.45 8.08 -0.54
N GLY A 62 0.37 7.05 -0.75
CA GLY A 62 1.81 7.08 -0.45
C GLY A 62 2.54 8.21 -1.16
N TRP A 63 2.31 8.37 -2.46
CA TRP A 63 2.89 9.47 -3.24
C TRP A 63 2.40 10.85 -2.77
N VAL A 64 1.10 10.98 -2.46
CA VAL A 64 0.56 12.22 -1.90
C VAL A 64 1.26 12.56 -0.58
N VAL A 65 1.36 11.61 0.34
CA VAL A 65 2.06 11.80 1.63
C VAL A 65 3.53 12.14 1.41
N PHE A 66 4.20 11.51 0.46
CA PHE A 66 5.58 11.84 0.10
C PHE A 66 5.72 13.30 -0.36
N PHE A 67 4.90 13.76 -1.31
CA PHE A 67 4.98 15.14 -1.81
C PHE A 67 4.64 16.19 -0.74
N PHE A 68 3.76 15.88 0.21
CA PHE A 68 3.48 16.77 1.34
C PHE A 68 4.59 16.76 2.40
N SER A 69 5.30 15.64 2.59
CA SER A 69 6.36 15.53 3.59
C SER A 69 7.73 16.00 3.09
N GLU A 70 8.02 15.83 1.79
CA GLU A 70 9.24 16.28 1.13
C GLU A 70 9.66 17.73 1.47
N PRO A 71 8.79 18.76 1.37
CA PRO A 71 9.21 20.14 1.65
C PRO A 71 9.60 20.35 3.12
N VAL A 72 9.03 19.58 4.05
CA VAL A 72 9.24 19.72 5.49
C VAL A 72 10.50 18.97 5.99
N LEU A 73 11.05 18.07 5.16
CA LEU A 73 12.22 17.28 5.53
C LEU A 73 13.49 18.13 5.69
N PRO A 74 14.29 17.92 6.76
CA PRO A 74 15.55 18.63 6.97
C PRO A 74 16.55 18.39 5.83
N ILE A 75 17.35 19.40 5.48
CA ILE A 75 18.35 19.35 4.39
C ILE A 75 19.27 18.13 4.51
N ARG A 76 19.70 17.75 5.73
CA ARG A 76 20.57 16.59 5.98
C ARG A 76 19.96 15.26 5.53
N VAL A 77 18.64 15.10 5.72
CA VAL A 77 17.92 13.89 5.33
C VAL A 77 17.74 13.85 3.82
N LYS A 78 17.49 15.00 3.18
CA LYS A 78 17.42 15.12 1.72
C LYS A 78 18.72 14.75 1.02
N SER A 79 19.85 15.27 1.50
CA SER A 79 21.16 14.98 0.91
C SER A 79 21.56 13.52 1.04
N GLU A 80 21.24 12.87 2.16
CA GLU A 80 21.48 11.44 2.37
C GLU A 80 20.55 10.58 1.52
N LEU A 81 19.28 10.96 1.33
CA LEU A 81 18.36 10.29 0.41
C LEU A 81 18.87 10.35 -1.04
N ILE A 82 19.35 11.50 -1.48
CA ILE A 82 19.96 11.66 -2.81
C ILE A 82 21.22 10.81 -2.91
N ASN A 83 22.10 10.82 -1.91
CA ASN A 83 23.30 9.98 -1.92
C ASN A 83 22.99 8.49 -1.93
N TYR A 84 21.97 8.05 -1.20
CA TYR A 84 21.49 6.67 -1.23
C TYR A 84 20.92 6.30 -2.60
N ILE A 85 20.05 7.14 -3.16
CA ILE A 85 19.42 6.89 -4.47
C ILE A 85 20.45 6.87 -5.62
N PHE A 86 21.48 7.73 -5.58
CA PHE A 86 22.45 7.89 -6.67
C PHE A 86 23.73 7.07 -6.51
N PHE A 87 24.19 6.81 -5.28
CA PHE A 87 25.50 6.19 -5.04
C PHE A 87 25.44 4.90 -4.20
N ASP A 88 24.25 4.45 -3.77
CA ASP A 88 24.03 3.25 -2.95
C ASP A 88 24.95 3.17 -1.71
N ARG A 89 25.32 4.34 -1.16
CA ARG A 89 26.23 4.46 -0.01
C ARG A 89 25.53 5.18 1.13
N LEU A 90 25.43 4.48 2.26
CA LEU A 90 24.99 5.06 3.53
C LEU A 90 26.23 5.51 4.31
N GLN A 91 26.39 6.82 4.50
CA GLN A 91 27.62 7.37 5.09
C GLN A 91 27.64 7.31 6.63
N SER A 92 26.49 7.12 7.30
CA SER A 92 26.43 7.13 8.77
C SER A 92 25.49 6.06 9.36
N ALA A 93 25.94 5.43 10.46
CA ALA A 93 25.17 4.41 11.19
C ALA A 93 23.84 4.95 11.76
N ASN A 94 23.78 6.25 12.06
CA ASN A 94 22.57 6.91 12.55
C ASN A 94 21.48 6.99 11.45
N VAL A 95 21.88 7.13 10.19
CA VAL A 95 20.95 7.15 9.03
C VAL A 95 20.41 5.76 8.73
N GLN A 96 21.21 4.70 8.90
CA GLN A 96 20.73 3.32 8.75
C GLN A 96 19.58 3.02 9.72
N SER A 97 19.70 3.43 10.98
CA SER A 97 18.64 3.26 11.99
C SER A 97 17.37 4.04 11.61
N LEU A 98 17.54 5.27 11.10
CA LEU A 98 16.42 6.08 10.60
C LEU A 98 15.73 5.46 9.38
N ILE A 99 16.48 4.85 8.46
CA ILE A 99 15.91 4.16 7.30
C ILE A 99 15.09 2.95 7.72
N VAL A 100 15.61 2.11 8.63
CA VAL A 100 14.88 0.95 9.16
C VAL A 100 13.60 1.40 9.88
N LEU A 101 13.69 2.45 10.71
CA LEU A 101 12.53 3.02 11.38
C LEU A 101 11.49 3.55 10.37
N THR A 102 11.95 4.25 9.34
CA THR A 102 11.09 4.79 8.28
C THR A 102 10.42 3.66 7.49
N ALA A 103 11.16 2.62 7.13
CA ALA A 103 10.62 1.44 6.45
C ALA A 103 9.56 0.73 7.30
N PHE A 104 9.81 0.61 8.61
CA PHE A 104 8.83 0.06 9.56
C PHE A 104 7.56 0.92 9.62
N ILE A 105 7.70 2.25 9.73
CA ILE A 105 6.55 3.18 9.73
C ILE A 105 5.78 3.07 8.42
N ILE A 106 6.46 3.03 7.27
CA ILE A 106 5.83 2.87 5.95
C ILE A 106 5.07 1.54 5.89
N PHE A 107 5.68 0.44 6.36
CA PHE A 107 5.04 -0.88 6.35
C PHE A 107 3.72 -0.90 7.14
N PHE A 108 3.72 -0.37 8.36
CA PHE A 108 2.50 -0.31 9.18
C PHE A 108 1.50 0.73 8.65
N GLY A 109 2.00 1.85 8.13
CA GLY A 109 1.18 2.88 7.51
C GLY A 109 0.43 2.35 6.28
N THR A 110 1.12 1.66 5.37
CA THR A 110 0.48 1.06 4.18
C THR A 110 -0.49 -0.06 4.56
N PHE A 111 -0.14 -0.89 5.54
CA PHE A 111 -1.06 -1.87 6.11
C PHE A 111 -2.36 -1.21 6.62
N LEU A 112 -2.25 -0.13 7.39
CA LEU A 112 -3.41 0.56 7.96
C LEU A 112 -4.28 1.20 6.87
N VAL A 113 -3.64 1.86 5.89
CA VAL A 113 -4.33 2.45 4.74
C VAL A 113 -5.07 1.38 3.94
N LYS A 114 -4.41 0.25 3.62
CA LYS A 114 -5.05 -0.88 2.92
C LYS A 114 -6.22 -1.46 3.70
N TYR A 115 -6.11 -1.56 5.03
CA TYR A 115 -7.20 -2.01 5.87
C TYR A 115 -8.42 -1.08 5.83
N ILE A 116 -8.20 0.23 5.95
CA ILE A 116 -9.27 1.22 5.87
C ILE A 116 -9.90 1.20 4.47
N LEU A 117 -9.09 1.16 3.41
CA LEU A 117 -9.58 1.10 2.03
C LEU A 117 -10.44 -0.14 1.78
N LEU A 118 -10.00 -1.33 2.21
CA LEU A 118 -10.80 -2.54 2.03
C LEU A 118 -12.13 -2.44 2.79
N ARG A 119 -12.14 -1.87 3.99
CA ARG A 119 -13.38 -1.65 4.75
C ARG A 119 -14.35 -0.74 4.03
N VAL A 120 -13.86 0.38 3.52
CA VAL A 120 -14.68 1.34 2.76
C VAL A 120 -15.23 0.69 1.50
N LEU A 121 -14.41 -0.06 0.76
CA LEU A 121 -14.84 -0.78 -0.44
C LEU A 121 -15.92 -1.83 -0.13
N LEU A 122 -15.75 -2.60 0.94
CA LEU A 122 -16.73 -3.61 1.37
C LEU A 122 -18.06 -2.99 1.82
N LEU A 123 -18.01 -1.86 2.54
CA LEU A 123 -19.21 -1.15 2.98
C LEU A 123 -19.96 -0.54 1.78
N SER A 124 -19.23 0.12 0.88
CA SER A 124 -19.79 0.71 -0.33
C SER A 124 -20.54 -0.36 -1.16
N LEU A 125 -19.89 -1.50 -1.47
CA LEU A 125 -20.53 -2.58 -2.23
C LEU A 125 -21.72 -3.23 -1.48
N ALA A 126 -21.68 -3.30 -0.15
CA ALA A 126 -22.77 -3.87 0.65
C ALA A 126 -24.01 -2.97 0.71
N GLU A 127 -23.84 -1.65 0.56
CA GLU A 127 -24.96 -0.70 0.47
C GLU A 127 -25.60 -0.68 -0.91
N PHE A 128 -24.83 -0.84 -1.99
CA PHE A 128 -25.36 -0.96 -3.35
C PHE A 128 -26.23 -2.23 -3.58
N GLY A 129 -26.09 -3.25 -2.75
CA GLY A 129 -26.80 -4.54 -2.89
C GLY A 129 -28.08 -4.72 -2.08
N LYS A 130 -28.54 -3.71 -1.31
CA LYS A 130 -29.73 -3.86 -0.45
C LYS A 130 -31.00 -3.38 -1.13
N ALA A 131 -31.85 -4.32 -1.53
CA ALA A 131 -33.29 -4.09 -1.66
C ALA A 131 -33.92 -3.77 -0.27
N PRO A 132 -35.10 -3.12 -0.20
CA PRO A 132 -35.64 -2.52 1.02
C PRO A 132 -35.83 -3.52 2.18
N PRO A 133 -35.80 -3.07 3.45
CA PRO A 133 -35.68 -3.95 4.60
C PRO A 133 -36.99 -4.68 4.93
N ALA A 134 -36.93 -6.01 4.98
CA ALA A 134 -37.89 -6.83 5.72
C ALA A 134 -37.51 -6.88 7.21
N GLU A 135 -38.53 -6.89 8.07
CA GLU A 135 -38.57 -6.59 9.51
C GLU A 135 -37.52 -7.30 10.43
N PRO A 136 -37.15 -6.68 11.57
CA PRO A 136 -36.11 -7.19 12.47
C PRO A 136 -36.64 -8.28 13.42
N THR A 137 -35.96 -9.43 13.45
CA THR A 137 -36.11 -10.48 14.49
C THR A 137 -34.96 -10.38 15.51
N PRO A 138 -35.21 -10.49 16.84
CA PRO A 138 -34.23 -10.09 17.87
C PRO A 138 -33.01 -11.03 17.99
N ASP A 139 -33.18 -12.32 17.70
CA ASP A 139 -32.14 -13.35 17.86
C ASP A 139 -31.02 -13.30 16.81
N LYS A 140 -31.26 -12.61 15.68
CA LYS A 140 -30.25 -12.50 14.62
C LYS A 140 -29.13 -11.54 15.00
N ASN A 141 -29.36 -10.59 15.92
CA ASN A 141 -28.42 -9.51 16.20
C ASN A 141 -27.15 -9.96 16.93
N LEU A 142 -27.22 -10.81 17.96
CA LEU A 142 -26.03 -11.32 18.65
C LEU A 142 -25.13 -12.17 17.74
N ARG A 143 -25.75 -13.06 16.93
CA ARG A 143 -25.03 -13.90 15.97
C ARG A 143 -24.38 -13.08 14.85
N ARG A 144 -25.02 -11.97 14.43
CA ARG A 144 -24.48 -11.01 13.45
C ARG A 144 -23.30 -10.22 14.01
N VAL A 145 -23.39 -9.78 15.26
CA VAL A 145 -22.29 -9.07 15.96
C VAL A 145 -21.08 -9.99 16.15
N TYR A 146 -21.29 -11.25 16.52
CA TYR A 146 -20.20 -12.22 16.69
C TYR A 146 -19.54 -12.58 15.34
N LYS A 147 -20.34 -12.79 14.29
CA LYS A 147 -19.83 -12.99 12.92
C LYS A 147 -19.07 -11.77 12.41
N HIS A 148 -19.56 -10.56 12.69
CA HIS A 148 -18.86 -9.32 12.33
C HIS A 148 -17.53 -9.19 13.07
N LYS A 149 -17.47 -9.53 14.37
CA LYS A 149 -16.21 -9.50 15.14
C LYS A 149 -15.18 -10.52 14.65
N LEU A 150 -15.62 -11.75 14.33
CA LEU A 150 -14.75 -12.80 13.75
C LEU A 150 -14.28 -12.44 12.34
N GLN A 151 -15.16 -11.88 11.52
CA GLN A 151 -14.83 -11.39 10.17
C GLN A 151 -13.88 -10.20 10.22
N ASN A 152 -14.01 -9.33 11.23
CA ASN A 152 -13.09 -8.21 11.42
C ASN A 152 -11.68 -8.68 11.74
N THR A 153 -11.53 -9.63 12.65
CA THR A 153 -10.22 -10.22 12.99
C THR A 153 -9.62 -10.95 11.78
N SER A 154 -10.43 -11.67 11.00
CA SER A 154 -9.94 -12.34 9.80
C SER A 154 -9.52 -11.33 8.72
N VAL A 155 -10.22 -10.20 8.57
CA VAL A 155 -9.83 -9.13 7.63
C VAL A 155 -8.52 -8.46 8.02
N VAL A 156 -8.38 -8.03 9.27
CA VAL A 156 -7.15 -7.39 9.77
C VAL A 156 -5.94 -8.31 9.55
N THR A 157 -6.03 -9.56 10.00
CA THR A 157 -4.92 -10.53 9.88
C THR A 157 -4.64 -10.91 8.43
N SER A 158 -5.64 -11.00 7.57
CA SER A 158 -5.44 -11.30 6.14
C SER A 158 -4.70 -10.18 5.41
N ILE A 159 -5.06 -8.92 5.66
CA ILE A 159 -4.37 -7.77 5.06
C ILE A 159 -2.96 -7.65 5.61
N LEU A 160 -2.74 -7.94 6.89
CA LEU A 160 -1.40 -7.91 7.49
C LEU A 160 -0.49 -8.96 6.85
N ILE A 161 -0.98 -10.20 6.72
CA ILE A 161 -0.26 -11.29 6.06
C ILE A 161 -0.01 -10.96 4.58
N ALA A 162 -1.01 -10.40 3.90
CA ALA A 162 -0.89 -9.96 2.51
C ALA A 162 0.22 -8.92 2.35
N ASN A 163 0.19 -7.86 3.16
CA ASN A 163 1.20 -6.81 3.11
C ASN A 163 2.59 -7.36 3.48
N ALA A 164 2.69 -8.20 4.51
CA ALA A 164 3.95 -8.84 4.90
C ALA A 164 4.55 -9.68 3.77
N LEU A 165 3.75 -10.53 3.12
CA LEU A 165 4.24 -11.38 2.04
C LEU A 165 4.63 -10.57 0.80
N SER A 166 3.84 -9.56 0.44
CA SER A 166 4.17 -8.67 -0.68
C SER A 166 5.47 -7.89 -0.44
N TYR A 167 5.64 -7.31 0.76
CA TYR A 167 6.87 -6.58 1.09
C TYR A 167 8.09 -7.50 1.22
N SER A 168 7.94 -8.69 1.80
CA SER A 168 9.02 -9.69 1.85
C SER A 168 9.46 -10.11 0.46
N PHE A 169 8.52 -10.30 -0.47
CA PHE A 169 8.87 -10.62 -1.86
C PHE A 169 9.55 -9.45 -2.56
N ILE A 170 9.06 -8.22 -2.36
CA ILE A 170 9.71 -7.02 -2.91
C ILE A 170 11.15 -6.90 -2.41
N VAL A 171 11.38 -7.10 -1.10
CA VAL A 171 12.73 -7.11 -0.52
C VAL A 171 13.58 -8.21 -1.14
N ALA A 172 13.04 -9.41 -1.34
CA ALA A 172 13.79 -10.49 -2.01
C ALA A 172 14.17 -10.13 -3.45
N VAL A 173 13.27 -9.51 -4.22
CA VAL A 173 13.57 -9.01 -5.58
C VAL A 173 14.68 -7.96 -5.55
N LEU A 174 14.62 -7.02 -4.61
CA LEU A 174 15.67 -6.00 -4.44
C LEU A 174 17.00 -6.59 -4.01
N PHE A 175 16.97 -7.61 -3.15
CA PHE A 175 18.17 -8.30 -2.68
C PHE A 175 18.86 -9.07 -3.82
N ILE A 176 18.10 -9.77 -4.67
CA ILE A 176 18.66 -10.43 -5.86
C ILE A 176 19.33 -9.39 -6.77
N ARG A 177 18.67 -8.26 -7.03
CA ARG A 177 19.24 -7.16 -7.81
C ARG A 177 20.57 -6.66 -7.23
N SER A 178 20.74 -6.68 -5.91
CA SER A 178 21.98 -6.22 -5.26
C SER A 178 23.17 -7.16 -5.43
N PHE A 179 22.97 -8.41 -5.91
CA PHE A 179 24.06 -9.34 -6.23
C PHE A 179 24.47 -9.32 -7.70
N ASP A 180 23.60 -8.85 -8.59
CA ASP A 180 23.80 -8.87 -10.05
C ASP A 180 24.49 -7.58 -10.58
N LEU A 181 25.09 -6.77 -9.69
CA LEU A 181 25.89 -5.56 -9.96
C LEU A 181 27.16 -5.58 -9.11
#